data_AF-A0A7Y8MCT6-F1
#
_entry.id   AF-A0A7Y8MCT6-F1
#
_cell.length_a   1.000
_cell.length_b   1.000
_cell.length_c   1.000
_cell.angle_alpha   90.00
_cell.angle_beta   90.00
_cell.angle_gamma   90.00
#
_symmetry.space_group_name_H-M   'P 1'
#
loop_
_entity.id
_entity.type
_entity.pdbx_description
1 polymer ?
#
loop_
_entity_poly.entity_id
_entity_poly.type
_entity_poly.pdbx_seq_one_letter_code
_entity_poly.pdbx_strand_id
1 'polypeptide(L)'
;MSGSDDEPRLPDDLEALGERLKRAGRGGTGTGREPDGAPVSGYAGAVRIGTEFLVAVCVGGGVGWALDQWLGTAPWLLVVFFLFGIATGVVNIVRLTTPGGGPKTR
;
A
#
# COMPACT_ATOMS: atom_id res chain seq x y z
N MET A 1 -2.62 52.50 -8.57
CA MET A 1 -2.78 52.16 -7.14
C MET A 1 -3.75 50.97 -7.14
N SER A 2 -3.27 49.73 -7.25
CA SER A 2 -2.60 48.90 -6.24
C SER A 2 -3.46 48.68 -5.00
N GLY A 3 -3.88 47.42 -4.83
CA GLY A 3 -4.03 46.79 -3.52
C GLY A 3 -5.40 46.94 -2.88
N SER A 4 -6.26 45.95 -3.11
CA SER A 4 -7.11 45.34 -2.09
C SER A 4 -8.15 44.50 -2.83
N ASP A 5 -7.91 43.20 -2.98
CA ASP A 5 -8.92 42.12 -2.94
C ASP A 5 -8.21 40.75 -2.97
N ASP A 6 -6.98 40.70 -2.42
CA ASP A 6 -6.18 39.49 -2.22
C ASP A 6 -6.26 39.11 -0.72
N GLU A 7 -7.34 38.45 -0.28
CA GLU A 7 -7.38 37.60 0.93
C GLU A 7 -8.76 36.90 1.10
N PRO A 8 -8.86 35.69 1.68
CA PRO A 8 -8.64 34.43 0.99
C PRO A 8 -9.90 33.53 0.99
N ARG A 9 -10.32 33.04 -0.17
CA ARG A 9 -11.33 31.94 -0.30
C ARG A 9 -10.74 30.54 0.02
N LEU A 10 -9.52 30.52 0.56
CA LEU A 10 -8.75 29.34 0.91
C LEU A 10 -9.35 28.49 2.06
N PRO A 11 -10.04 29.03 3.10
CA PRO A 11 -10.43 28.18 4.24
C PRO A 11 -11.49 27.14 3.87
N ASP A 12 -12.53 27.52 3.10
CA ASP A 12 -13.64 26.63 2.74
C ASP A 12 -13.21 25.50 1.79
N ASP A 13 -12.34 25.81 0.81
CA ASP A 13 -11.81 24.84 -0.14
C ASP A 13 -10.84 23.85 0.52
N LEU A 14 -10.02 24.33 1.47
CA LEU A 14 -9.12 23.48 2.25
C LEU A 14 -9.88 22.57 3.21
N GLU A 15 -11.00 23.03 3.76
CA GLU A 15 -11.85 22.21 4.62
C GLU A 15 -12.56 21.09 3.83
N ALA A 16 -13.06 21.41 2.62
CA ALA A 16 -13.63 20.43 1.70
C ALA A 16 -12.59 19.40 1.20
N LEU A 17 -11.35 19.84 0.93
CA LEU A 17 -10.25 18.95 0.59
C LEU A 17 -9.80 18.10 1.79
N GLY A 18 -9.76 18.70 2.97
CA GLY A 18 -9.47 18.03 4.24
C GLY A 18 -10.49 16.93 4.54
N GLU A 19 -11.78 17.16 4.31
CA GLU A 19 -12.80 16.12 4.43
C GLU A 19 -12.62 14.98 3.42
N ARG A 20 -12.28 15.30 2.17
CA ARG A 20 -12.01 14.30 1.13
C ARG A 20 -10.77 13.45 1.47
N LEU A 21 -9.71 14.09 1.94
CA LEU A 21 -8.50 13.43 2.44
C LEU A 21 -8.78 12.60 3.69
N LYS A 22 -9.62 13.06 4.61
CA LYS A 22 -10.00 12.31 5.82
C LYS A 22 -10.86 11.09 5.51
N ARG A 23 -11.69 11.17 4.45
CA ARG A 23 -12.43 10.01 3.91
C ARG A 23 -11.52 9.02 3.18
N ALA A 24 -10.53 9.50 2.44
CA ALA A 24 -9.56 8.65 1.72
C ALA A 24 -8.45 8.06 2.62
N GLY A 25 -8.02 8.80 3.64
CA GLY A 25 -6.91 8.47 4.52
C GLY A 25 -7.23 7.39 5.56
N ARG A 26 -8.51 7.06 5.77
CA ARG A 26 -8.93 5.97 6.66
C ARG A 26 -8.57 4.57 6.16
N GLY A 27 -8.08 4.43 4.93
CA GLY A 27 -7.56 3.17 4.41
C GLY A 27 -6.04 2.98 4.56
N GLY A 28 -5.30 3.99 5.04
CA GLY A 28 -3.84 4.07 4.80
C GLY A 28 -2.93 3.75 5.99
N THR A 29 -3.37 3.02 7.01
CA THR A 29 -2.54 2.74 8.18
C THR A 29 -2.63 1.28 8.61
N GLY A 30 -1.61 0.51 8.19
CA GLY A 30 -1.07 -0.60 8.97
C GLY A 30 -1.86 -1.91 9.00
N THR A 31 -1.11 -2.98 8.73
CA THR A 31 -1.37 -4.36 9.18
C THR A 31 -2.62 -5.06 8.60
N GLY A 32 -2.39 -5.81 7.52
CA GLY A 32 -3.05 -7.10 7.32
C GLY A 32 -4.58 -7.12 7.25
N ARG A 33 -5.21 -6.16 6.57
CA ARG A 33 -6.63 -6.28 6.25
C ARG A 33 -6.90 -5.94 4.79
N GLU A 34 -7.29 -6.97 4.04
CA GLU A 34 -7.86 -6.86 2.70
C GLU A 34 -8.95 -5.79 2.71
N PRO A 35 -8.86 -4.75 1.85
CA PRO A 35 -9.96 -3.84 1.66
C PRO A 35 -10.92 -4.45 0.63
N ASP A 36 -12.07 -4.88 1.14
CA ASP A 36 -13.30 -5.10 0.36
C ASP A 36 -13.52 -3.97 -0.66
N GLY A 37 -13.44 -4.33 -1.95
CA GLY A 37 -14.36 -3.94 -3.02
C GLY A 37 -14.64 -2.46 -3.35
N ALA A 38 -14.04 -1.47 -2.69
CA ALA A 38 -14.35 -0.07 -2.99
C ALA A 38 -13.55 0.42 -4.21
N PRO A 39 -14.19 0.97 -5.27
CA PRO A 39 -13.52 1.48 -6.45
C PRO A 39 -12.82 2.81 -6.12
N VAL A 40 -11.67 2.71 -5.46
CA VAL A 40 -10.71 3.81 -5.44
C VAL A 40 -10.16 3.95 -6.86
N SER A 41 -10.12 5.19 -7.36
CA SER A 41 -9.49 5.55 -8.64
C SER A 41 -8.27 4.67 -8.92
N GLY A 42 -8.20 4.05 -10.12
CA GLY A 42 -7.22 3.00 -10.43
C GLY A 42 -5.77 3.36 -10.11
N TYR A 43 -5.42 4.66 -10.15
CA TYR A 43 -4.11 5.15 -9.72
C TYR A 43 -3.90 5.11 -8.20
N ALA A 44 -4.88 5.56 -7.41
CA ALA A 44 -4.79 5.54 -5.95
C ALA A 44 -4.74 4.10 -5.40
N GLY A 45 -5.49 3.18 -6.02
CA GLY A 45 -5.39 1.75 -5.72
C GLY A 45 -4.01 1.19 -6.05
N ALA A 46 -3.48 1.48 -7.24
CA ALA A 46 -2.16 1.00 -7.67
C ALA A 46 -1.02 1.50 -6.77
N VAL A 47 -1.02 2.79 -6.39
CA VAL A 47 -0.01 3.38 -5.50
C VAL A 47 -0.03 2.72 -4.12
N ARG A 48 -1.22 2.46 -3.56
CA ARG A 48 -1.35 1.77 -2.27
C ARG A 48 -0.80 0.35 -2.34
N ILE A 49 -1.22 -0.43 -3.34
CA ILE A 49 -0.77 -1.82 -3.53
C ILE A 49 0.75 -1.88 -3.73
N GLY A 50 1.31 -0.97 -4.54
CA GLY A 50 2.75 -0.87 -4.75
C GLY A 50 3.52 -0.49 -3.47
N THR A 51 2.95 0.40 -2.65
CA THR A 51 3.58 0.81 -1.37
C THR A 51 3.59 -0.34 -0.37
N GLU A 52 2.48 -1.08 -0.25
CA GLU A 52 2.41 -2.26 0.62
C GLU A 52 3.44 -3.33 0.20
N PHE A 53 3.60 -3.55 -1.10
CA PHE A 53 4.63 -4.45 -1.63
C PHE A 53 6.04 -3.97 -1.31
N LEU A 54 6.34 -2.68 -1.53
CA LEU A 54 7.66 -2.11 -1.24
C LEU A 54 8.02 -2.21 0.24
N VAL A 55 7.06 -1.91 1.13
CA VAL A 55 7.27 -2.04 2.58
C VAL A 55 7.57 -3.50 2.97
N ALA A 56 6.83 -4.47 2.42
CA ALA A 56 7.07 -5.89 2.69
C ALA A 56 8.47 -6.34 2.24
N VAL A 57 8.92 -5.91 1.06
CA VAL A 57 10.26 -6.24 0.54
C VAL A 57 11.36 -5.60 1.39
N CYS A 58 11.22 -4.32 1.73
CA CYS A 58 12.19 -3.62 2.58
C CYS A 58 12.30 -4.25 3.97
N VAL A 59 11.17 -4.60 4.59
CA VAL A 59 11.16 -5.27 5.91
C VAL A 59 11.77 -6.67 5.81
N GLY A 60 11.37 -7.49 4.83
CA GLY A 60 11.91 -8.83 4.63
C GLY A 60 13.41 -8.83 4.36
N GLY A 61 13.89 -7.92 3.51
CA GLY A 61 15.32 -7.75 3.23
C GLY A 61 16.09 -7.24 4.44
N GLY A 62 15.55 -6.26 5.17
CA GLY A 62 16.17 -5.74 6.39
C GLY A 62 16.28 -6.77 7.51
N VAL A 63 15.23 -7.55 7.74
CA VAL A 63 15.22 -8.66 8.72
C VAL A 63 16.17 -9.77 8.29
N GLY A 64 16.15 -10.17 7.02
CA GLY A 64 17.07 -11.18 6.48
C GLY A 64 18.53 -10.77 6.62
N TRP A 65 18.85 -9.50 6.33
CA TRP A 65 20.20 -8.96 6.50
C TRP A 65 20.63 -8.89 7.97
N ALA A 66 19.76 -8.41 8.87
CA ALA A 66 20.07 -8.34 10.30
C ALA A 66 20.32 -9.73 10.90
N LEU A 67 19.52 -10.73 10.50
CA LEU A 67 19.71 -12.12 10.91
C LEU A 67 21.01 -12.71 10.37
N ASP A 68 21.34 -12.49 9.09
CA ASP A 68 22.61 -12.97 8.52
C ASP A 68 23.83 -12.41 9.27
N GLN A 69 23.78 -11.13 9.71
CA GLN A 69 24.85 -10.53 10.51
C GLN A 69 24.95 -11.09 11.93
N TRP A 70 23.82 -11.39 12.57
CA TRP A 70 23.81 -11.96 13.92
C TRP A 70 24.23 -13.42 13.97
N LEU A 71 23.83 -14.21 12.97
CA LEU A 71 24.14 -15.63 12.91
C LEU A 71 25.49 -15.92 12.25
N GLY A 72 26.15 -14.89 11.68
CA GLY A 72 27.41 -15.04 10.95
C GLY A 72 27.25 -15.93 9.71
N THR A 73 26.02 -16.12 9.23
CA THR A 73 25.73 -16.92 8.06
C THR A 73 26.10 -16.13 6.80
N ALA A 74 26.70 -16.82 5.82
CA ALA A 74 26.71 -16.33 4.44
C ALA A 74 25.25 -15.99 4.02
N PRO A 75 24.98 -15.17 2.97
CA PRO A 75 23.71 -14.44 2.76
C PRO A 75 22.51 -15.34 2.36
N TRP A 76 22.32 -16.44 3.08
CA TRP A 76 21.35 -17.50 2.85
C TRP A 76 20.01 -17.12 3.46
N LEU A 77 19.97 -16.51 4.66
CA LEU A 77 18.71 -16.04 5.23
C LEU A 77 18.17 -14.85 4.45
N LEU A 78 19.03 -13.94 3.98
CA LEU A 78 18.62 -12.86 3.08
C LEU A 78 17.99 -13.42 1.81
N VAL A 79 18.60 -14.43 1.15
CA VAL A 79 18.02 -15.05 -0.05
C VAL A 79 16.67 -15.71 0.24
N VAL A 80 16.55 -16.47 1.33
CA VAL A 80 15.28 -17.13 1.71
C VAL A 80 14.20 -16.11 2.04
N PHE A 81 14.48 -15.12 2.88
CA PHE A 81 13.51 -14.07 3.24
C PHE A 81 13.15 -13.16 2.07
N PHE A 82 14.10 -12.90 1.17
CA PHE A 82 13.83 -12.15 -0.06
C PHE A 82 12.88 -12.91 -0.99
N LEU A 83 13.13 -14.19 -1.23
CA LEU A 83 12.22 -15.04 -2.00
C LEU A 83 10.85 -15.15 -1.33
N PHE A 84 10.80 -15.26 -0.01
CA PHE A 84 9.55 -15.30 0.75
C PHE A 84 8.77 -13.98 0.66
N GLY A 85 9.47 -12.83 0.71
CA GLY A 85 8.89 -11.51 0.51
C GLY A 85 8.27 -11.35 -0.87
N ILE A 86 8.98 -11.78 -1.92
CA ILE A 86 8.47 -11.79 -3.30
C ILE A 86 7.26 -12.73 -3.44
N ALA A 87 7.37 -13.96 -2.94
CA ALA A 87 6.31 -14.96 -3.02
C ALA A 87 5.02 -14.48 -2.34
N THR A 88 5.15 -13.91 -1.13
CA THR A 88 4.02 -13.34 -0.39
C THR A 88 3.37 -12.19 -1.16
N GLY A 89 4.16 -11.32 -1.79
CA GLY A 89 3.65 -10.21 -2.60
C GLY A 89 2.91 -10.67 -3.86
N VAL A 90 3.43 -11.67 -4.58
CA VAL A 90 2.77 -12.22 -5.78
C VAL A 90 1.45 -12.92 -5.42
N VAL A 91 1.40 -13.66 -4.31
CA VAL A 91 0.16 -14.33 -3.86
C VAL A 91 -0.95 -13.32 -3.55
N ASN A 92 -0.61 -12.15 -2.99
CA ASN A 92 -1.57 -11.07 -2.75
C ASN A 92 -2.21 -10.57 -4.06
N ILE A 93 -1.40 -10.39 -5.11
CA ILE A 93 -1.85 -9.89 -6.42
C ILE A 93 -2.73 -10.93 -7.13
N VAL A 94 -2.35 -12.21 -7.09
CA VAL A 94 -3.11 -13.29 -7.74
C VAL A 94 -4.50 -13.46 -7.10
N ARG A 95 -4.62 -13.30 -5.78
CA ARG A 95 -5.93 -13.30 -5.09
C ARG A 95 -6.84 -12.15 -5.54
N LEU A 96 -6.29 -10.96 -5.71
CA LEU A 96 -7.04 -9.78 -6.16
C LEU A 96 -7.49 -9.89 -7.62
N THR A 97 -6.77 -10.63 -8.44
CA THR A 97 -6.99 -10.74 -9.90
C THR A 97 -7.65 -12.03 -10.34
N THR A 98 -7.92 -12.97 -9.43
CA THR A 98 -8.64 -14.22 -9.74
C THR A 98 -10.09 -14.09 -9.25
N PRO A 99 -11.07 -13.78 -10.14
CA PRO A 99 -12.47 -13.95 -9.82
C PRO A 99 -12.71 -15.43 -9.52
N GLY A 100 -13.10 -15.73 -8.28
CA GLY A 100 -13.59 -17.05 -7.91
C GLY A 100 -14.67 -17.48 -8.91
N GLY A 101 -14.48 -18.68 -9.48
CA GLY A 101 -15.31 -19.21 -10.56
C GLY A 101 -16.81 -19.01 -10.29
N GLY A 102 -17.48 -18.39 -11.27
CA GLY A 102 -18.90 -18.10 -11.20
C GLY A 102 -19.75 -19.37 -10.95
N PRO A 103 -20.90 -19.24 -10.29
CA PRO A 103 -21.80 -20.36 -10.05
C PRO A 103 -22.23 -20.97 -11.38
N LYS A 104 -21.92 -22.25 -11.59
CA LYS A 104 -22.60 -23.05 -12.61
C LYS A 104 -24.01 -23.30 -12.09
N THR A 105 -24.96 -22.48 -12.51
CA THR A 105 -26.39 -22.79 -12.35
C THR A 105 -26.97 -23.07 -13.73
N ARG A 106 -27.76 -24.15 -13.75
CA ARG A 106 -28.28 -24.91 -14.89
C ARG A 106 -29.67 -24.44 -15.25
#